data_AF-A0A150GCN8-F1
#
_entry.id   AF-A0A150GCN8-F1
#
_cell.length_a   1.000
_cell.length_b   1.000
_cell.length_c   1.000
_cell.angle_alpha   90.00
_cell.angle_beta   90.00
_cell.angle_gamma   90.00
#
_symmetry.space_group_name_H-M   'P 1'
#
loop_
_entity.id
_entity.type
_entity.pdbx_description
1 polymer ?
#
loop_
_entity_poly.entity_id
_entity_poly.type
_entity_poly.pdbx_seq_one_letter_code
_entity_poly.pdbx_strand_id
1 'polypeptide(L)'
;MGMGVGCAAAGARRTLAWFPEGANPRDVNVTLVITNVSVEFTKLGSFGTPYTFGSSLVNSQDRSYLLRSPEWARGKDPIQIAKLVDAAEVGGKYFVEYTVQKLPEPQRHLYSVLALGYNGVYNRLYTLTGQSLEEERPRYEEAILAMARSLSVPPART
;
A
#
# COMPACT_ATOMS: atom_id res chain seq x y z
N MET A 1 -22.11 -6.34 8.52
CA MET A 1 -21.06 -7.09 7.80
C MET A 1 -19.87 -7.14 8.73
N GLY A 2 -19.52 -8.30 9.28
CA GLY A 2 -18.40 -8.42 10.23
C GLY A 2 -17.05 -8.36 9.51
N MET A 3 -16.02 -7.88 10.19
CA MET A 3 -14.63 -7.83 9.72
C MET A 3 -13.73 -8.57 10.70
N GLY A 4 -12.89 -9.47 10.20
CA GLY A 4 -11.83 -10.08 10.99
C GLY A 4 -10.67 -9.11 11.21
N VAL A 5 -9.97 -9.22 12.35
CA VAL A 5 -8.79 -8.40 12.68
C VAL A 5 -7.60 -9.30 13.02
N GLY A 6 -6.46 -9.07 12.36
CA GLY A 6 -5.17 -9.67 12.71
C GLY A 6 -4.15 -8.61 13.16
N CYS A 7 -3.30 -8.95 14.12
CA CYS A 7 -2.22 -8.08 14.61
C CYS A 7 -0.90 -8.86 14.69
N ALA A 8 0.16 -8.28 14.14
CA ALA A 8 1.52 -8.83 14.25
C ALA A 8 2.52 -7.72 14.61
N ALA A 9 3.45 -8.03 15.52
CA ALA A 9 4.52 -7.14 15.95
C ALA A 9 5.87 -7.84 15.76
N ALA A 10 6.76 -7.25 14.96
CA ALA A 10 8.12 -7.74 14.76
C ALA A 10 9.09 -6.54 14.79
N GLY A 11 10.00 -6.52 15.76
CA GLY A 11 10.95 -5.42 15.94
C GLY A 11 10.28 -4.04 16.03
N ALA A 12 10.75 -3.09 15.21
CA ALA A 12 10.24 -1.71 15.10
C ALA A 12 8.96 -1.57 14.25
N ARG A 13 8.46 -2.66 13.64
CA ARG A 13 7.27 -2.64 12.77
C ARG A 13 6.04 -3.13 13.55
N ARG A 14 4.90 -2.47 13.32
CA ARG A 14 3.58 -2.92 13.77
C ARG A 14 2.68 -3.09 12.55
N THR A 15 1.86 -4.14 12.54
CA THR A 15 0.97 -4.41 11.42
C THR A 15 -0.40 -4.85 11.92
N LEU A 16 -1.43 -4.19 11.41
CA LEU A 16 -2.83 -4.50 11.60
C LEU A 16 -3.42 -4.84 10.23
N ALA A 17 -4.29 -5.84 10.16
CA ALA A 17 -4.98 -6.20 8.94
C ALA A 17 -6.46 -6.46 9.20
N TRP A 18 -7.29 -5.99 8.29
CA TRP A 18 -8.73 -6.19 8.24
C TRP A 18 -9.10 -6.89 6.94
N PHE A 19 -10.03 -7.82 6.99
CA PHE A 19 -10.56 -8.50 5.81
C PHE A 19 -12.05 -8.83 6.00
N PRO A 20 -12.86 -8.82 4.93
CA PRO A 20 -14.27 -9.18 5.01
C PRO A 20 -14.47 -10.63 5.45
N GLU A 21 -15.50 -10.88 6.25
CA GLU A 21 -15.92 -12.26 6.56
C GLU A 21 -16.33 -13.01 5.29
N GLY A 22 -15.86 -14.25 5.15
CA GLY A 22 -16.16 -15.12 4.00
C GLY A 22 -15.38 -14.81 2.73
N ALA A 23 -14.56 -13.76 2.71
CA ALA A 23 -13.63 -13.48 1.62
C ALA A 23 -12.24 -14.05 1.94
N ASN A 24 -11.47 -14.43 0.92
CA ASN A 24 -10.09 -14.85 1.09
C ASN A 24 -9.23 -13.62 1.43
N PRO A 25 -8.52 -13.61 2.58
CA PRO A 25 -7.69 -12.46 2.99
C PRO A 25 -6.57 -12.12 2.00
N ARG A 26 -6.19 -13.04 1.10
CA ARG A 26 -5.21 -12.78 0.02
C ARG A 26 -5.79 -11.97 -1.14
N ASP A 27 -7.10 -12.00 -1.29
CA ASP A 27 -7.80 -11.43 -2.44
C ASP A 27 -8.34 -10.04 -2.08
N VAL A 28 -8.85 -9.86 -0.86
CA VAL A 28 -9.31 -8.57 -0.34
C VAL A 28 -8.88 -8.36 1.11
N ASN A 29 -8.18 -7.26 1.38
CA ASN A 29 -7.86 -6.81 2.74
C ASN A 29 -7.51 -5.32 2.78
N VAL A 30 -7.48 -4.78 3.99
CA VAL A 30 -6.86 -3.49 4.31
C VAL A 30 -5.80 -3.75 5.36
N THR A 31 -4.57 -3.31 5.11
CA THR A 31 -3.45 -3.51 6.02
C THR A 31 -2.86 -2.16 6.42
N LEU A 32 -2.73 -1.89 7.72
CA LEU A 32 -1.99 -0.75 8.26
C LEU A 32 -0.63 -1.23 8.76
N VAL A 33 0.43 -0.65 8.21
CA VAL A 33 1.80 -0.85 8.63
C VAL A 33 2.33 0.42 9.27
N ILE A 34 2.91 0.30 10.46
CA ILE A 34 3.56 1.40 11.17
C ILE A 34 5.04 1.10 11.25
N THR A 35 5.86 2.00 10.71
CA THR A 35 7.32 1.92 10.76
C THR A 35 7.93 3.16 11.40
N ASN A 36 9.08 2.98 12.04
CA ASN A 36 9.89 4.11 12.49
C ASN A 36 10.52 4.78 11.27
N VAL A 37 10.62 6.11 11.31
CA VAL A 37 11.38 6.89 10.33
C VAL A 37 12.57 7.58 10.99
N SER A 38 13.60 7.87 10.20
CA SER A 38 14.72 8.70 10.66
C SER A 38 14.23 10.09 11.06
N VAL A 39 14.98 10.76 11.94
CA VAL A 39 14.73 12.15 12.39
C VAL A 39 14.72 13.16 11.24
N GLU A 40 15.31 12.82 10.09
CA GLU A 40 15.35 13.64 8.87
C GLU A 40 14.00 13.66 8.13
N PHE A 41 13.09 12.74 8.43
CA PHE A 41 11.73 12.69 7.85
C PHE A 41 10.75 13.42 8.77
N THR A 42 10.80 14.75 8.73
CA THR A 42 9.91 15.63 9.50
C THR A 42 8.56 15.85 8.84
N LYS A 43 8.49 15.76 7.51
CA LYS A 43 7.28 15.94 6.69
C LYS A 43 7.21 14.93 5.56
N LEU A 44 6.01 14.70 5.02
CA LEU A 44 5.84 13.74 3.91
C LEU A 44 6.60 14.17 2.66
N GLY A 45 6.77 15.48 2.45
CA GLY A 45 7.60 16.02 1.38
C GLY A 45 9.06 15.55 1.39
N SER A 46 9.59 15.05 2.51
CA SER A 46 10.91 14.41 2.56
C SER A 46 10.99 13.12 1.72
N PHE A 47 9.84 12.52 1.37
CA PHE A 47 9.73 11.38 0.45
C PHE A 47 9.53 11.81 -1.01
N GLY A 48 9.59 13.11 -1.31
CA GLY A 48 9.27 13.69 -2.62
C GLY A 48 7.79 14.02 -2.78
N THR A 49 7.36 14.34 -4.00
CA THR A 49 5.95 14.57 -4.35
C THR A 49 5.16 13.26 -4.34
N PRO A 50 3.80 13.30 -4.24
CA PRO A 50 2.97 12.10 -4.34
C PRO A 50 3.28 11.26 -5.57
N TYR A 51 3.42 11.89 -6.73
CA TYR A 51 3.71 11.20 -7.99
C TYR A 51 5.09 10.52 -7.99
N THR A 52 6.14 11.23 -7.54
CA THR A 52 7.49 10.64 -7.47
C THR A 52 7.56 9.49 -6.49
N PHE A 53 6.86 9.60 -5.36
CA PHE A 53 6.75 8.55 -4.38
C PHE A 53 6.01 7.33 -4.96
N GLY A 54 4.80 7.55 -5.51
CA GLY A 54 3.99 6.48 -6.12
C GLY A 54 4.70 5.79 -7.27
N SER A 55 5.37 6.55 -8.14
CA SER A 55 6.18 6.00 -9.23
C SER A 55 7.31 5.12 -8.71
N SER A 56 8.03 5.57 -7.68
CA SER A 56 9.12 4.79 -7.07
C SER A 56 8.61 3.51 -6.42
N LEU A 57 7.47 3.57 -5.73
CA LEU A 57 6.80 2.42 -5.15
C LEU A 57 6.46 1.37 -6.23
N VAL A 58 5.76 1.79 -7.28
CA VAL A 58 5.34 0.90 -8.38
C VAL A 58 6.54 0.33 -9.13
N ASN A 59 7.53 1.15 -9.46
CA ASN A 59 8.74 0.70 -10.17
C ASN A 59 9.54 -0.33 -9.36
N SER A 60 9.54 -0.23 -8.03
CA SER A 60 10.19 -1.24 -7.19
C SER A 60 9.54 -2.63 -7.31
N GLN A 61 8.23 -2.65 -7.58
CA GLN A 61 7.39 -3.83 -7.73
C GLN A 61 7.32 -4.34 -9.17
N ASP A 62 7.57 -3.49 -10.16
CA ASP A 62 7.49 -3.88 -11.57
C ASP A 62 8.70 -4.70 -12.01
N ARG A 63 8.43 -5.84 -12.64
CA ARG A 63 9.39 -6.74 -13.29
C ARG A 63 8.97 -7.02 -14.74
N SER A 64 8.12 -6.16 -15.32
CA SER A 64 7.61 -6.32 -16.68
C SER A 64 8.70 -6.38 -17.75
N TYR A 65 9.89 -5.81 -17.50
CA TYR A 65 11.04 -5.91 -18.40
C TYR A 65 11.46 -7.36 -18.68
N LEU A 66 11.19 -8.31 -17.77
CA LEU A 66 11.45 -9.74 -17.99
C LEU A 66 10.57 -10.35 -19.08
N LEU A 67 9.42 -9.74 -19.42
CA LEU A 67 8.61 -10.17 -20.57
C LEU A 67 9.37 -10.00 -21.89
N ARG A 68 10.32 -9.07 -21.96
CA ARG A 68 11.17 -8.86 -23.15
C ARG A 68 12.35 -9.82 -23.18
N SER A 69 12.70 -10.43 -22.05
CA SER A 69 13.78 -11.42 -21.97
C SER A 69 13.36 -12.74 -22.64
N PRO A 70 14.29 -13.46 -23.28
CA PRO A 70 14.05 -14.82 -23.76
C PRO A 70 13.58 -15.74 -22.63
N GLU A 71 12.79 -16.76 -22.96
CA GLU A 71 12.21 -17.68 -21.97
C GLU A 71 13.25 -18.34 -21.06
N TRP A 72 14.40 -18.75 -21.63
CA TRP A 72 15.52 -19.32 -20.88
C TRP A 72 16.16 -18.35 -19.86
N ALA A 73 15.99 -17.04 -20.03
CA ALA A 73 16.54 -16.00 -19.16
C ALA A 73 15.54 -15.50 -18.10
N ARG A 74 14.25 -15.85 -18.21
CA ARG A 74 13.19 -15.41 -17.28
C ARG A 74 13.25 -16.09 -15.91
N GLY A 75 14.00 -17.18 -15.79
CA GLY A 75 14.00 -18.00 -14.58
C GLY A 75 12.63 -18.63 -14.31
N LYS A 76 12.43 -19.20 -13.12
CA LYS A 76 11.14 -19.75 -12.68
C LYS A 76 10.29 -18.72 -11.92
N ASP A 77 10.79 -17.50 -11.77
CA ASP A 77 10.14 -16.51 -10.92
C ASP A 77 8.92 -15.93 -11.64
N PRO A 78 7.76 -15.87 -10.95
CA PRO A 78 6.55 -15.30 -11.51
C PRO A 78 6.77 -13.82 -11.82
N ILE A 79 6.39 -13.42 -13.03
CA ILE A 79 6.58 -12.05 -13.51
C ILE A 79 5.53 -11.16 -12.86
N GLN A 80 6.01 -10.20 -12.07
CA GLN A 80 5.18 -9.17 -11.47
C GLN A 80 5.14 -7.95 -12.38
N ILE A 81 3.94 -7.48 -12.70
CA ILE A 81 3.68 -6.28 -13.50
C ILE A 81 2.98 -5.29 -12.57
N ALA A 82 3.50 -4.08 -12.46
CA ALA A 82 2.89 -3.04 -11.63
C ALA A 82 2.69 -1.76 -12.45
N LYS A 83 1.56 -1.06 -12.25
CA LYS A 83 1.25 0.20 -12.94
C LYS A 83 0.65 1.21 -11.99
N LEU A 84 1.20 2.42 -12.00
CA LEU A 84 0.64 3.56 -11.29
C LEU A 84 -0.61 4.04 -12.03
N VAL A 85 -1.72 4.24 -11.30
CA VAL A 85 -2.98 4.75 -11.84
C VAL A 85 -3.13 6.22 -11.49
N ASP A 86 -3.01 6.56 -10.21
CA ASP A 86 -3.09 7.93 -9.72
C ASP A 86 -2.21 8.14 -8.48
N ALA A 87 -1.80 9.40 -8.25
CA ALA A 87 -1.09 9.80 -7.04
C ALA A 87 -1.38 11.26 -6.69
N ALA A 88 -1.92 11.49 -5.49
CA ALA A 88 -2.33 12.80 -5.03
C ALA A 88 -1.98 13.05 -3.57
N GLU A 89 -1.91 14.32 -3.17
CA GLU A 89 -1.86 14.72 -1.77
C GLU A 89 -3.23 15.28 -1.35
N VAL A 90 -3.81 14.73 -0.29
CA VAL A 90 -5.08 15.21 0.26
C VAL A 90 -4.97 15.27 1.77
N GLY A 91 -5.13 16.48 2.34
CA GLY A 91 -5.11 16.68 3.79
C GLY A 91 -3.80 16.24 4.46
N GLY A 92 -2.65 16.51 3.83
CA GLY A 92 -1.33 16.14 4.37
C GLY A 92 -1.04 14.64 4.38
N LYS A 93 -1.68 13.88 3.48
CA LYS A 93 -1.47 12.45 3.27
C LYS A 93 -1.27 12.19 1.78
N TYR A 94 -0.43 11.21 1.45
CA TYR A 94 -0.30 10.77 0.06
C TYR A 94 -1.26 9.63 -0.20
N PHE A 95 -2.04 9.77 -1.26
CA PHE A 95 -2.90 8.74 -1.82
C PHE A 95 -2.25 8.24 -3.10
N VAL A 96 -2.04 6.94 -3.19
CA VAL A 96 -1.43 6.28 -4.35
C VAL A 96 -2.35 5.14 -4.77
N GLU A 97 -2.83 5.20 -6.00
CA GLU A 97 -3.63 4.15 -6.63
C GLU A 97 -2.78 3.44 -7.69
N TYR A 98 -2.75 2.13 -7.65
CA TYR A 98 -1.93 1.34 -8.56
C TYR A 98 -2.46 -0.09 -8.69
N THR A 99 -2.01 -0.76 -9.75
CA THR A 99 -2.35 -2.16 -10.02
C THR A 99 -1.11 -3.02 -9.94
N VAL A 100 -1.27 -4.26 -9.48
CA VAL A 100 -0.21 -5.27 -9.45
C VAL A 100 -0.77 -6.60 -9.94
N GLN A 101 -0.11 -7.21 -10.92
CA GLN A 101 -0.44 -8.54 -11.41
C GLN A 101 0.80 -9.42 -11.37
N LYS A 102 0.67 -10.62 -10.80
CA LYS A 102 1.75 -11.60 -10.74
C LYS A 102 1.38 -12.78 -11.60
N LEU A 103 1.87 -12.85 -12.83
CA LEU A 103 1.41 -13.85 -13.79
C LEU A 103 1.71 -15.29 -13.32
N PRO A 104 0.75 -16.24 -13.45
CA PRO A 104 -0.56 -16.14 -14.10
C PRO A 104 -1.73 -15.74 -13.17
N GLU A 105 -1.45 -15.25 -11.96
CA GLU A 105 -2.48 -14.82 -11.00
C GLU A 105 -3.30 -13.62 -11.52
N PRO A 106 -4.55 -13.47 -11.05
CA PRO A 106 -5.38 -12.30 -11.38
C PRO A 106 -4.73 -10.99 -10.92
N GLN A 107 -5.08 -9.91 -11.64
CA GLN A 107 -4.65 -8.55 -11.30
C GLN A 107 -5.32 -8.08 -10.01
N ARG A 108 -4.55 -7.38 -9.18
CA ARG A 108 -5.00 -6.70 -7.97
C ARG A 108 -4.99 -5.20 -8.16
N HIS A 109 -5.97 -4.55 -7.55
CA HIS A 109 -6.09 -3.11 -7.46
C HIS A 109 -5.74 -2.68 -6.03
N LEU A 110 -4.89 -1.67 -5.88
CA LEU A 110 -4.37 -1.25 -4.58
C LEU A 110 -4.52 0.25 -4.38
N TYR A 111 -4.95 0.62 -3.18
CA TYR A 111 -4.97 1.99 -2.68
C TYR A 111 -4.06 2.08 -1.48
N SER A 112 -2.99 2.89 -1.58
CA SER A 112 -2.07 3.14 -0.48
C SER A 112 -2.19 4.57 0.02
N VAL A 113 -2.38 4.73 1.32
CA VAL A 113 -2.37 6.01 2.03
C VAL A 113 -1.16 6.08 2.93
N LEU A 114 -0.38 7.14 2.78
CA LEU A 114 0.78 7.41 3.62
C LEU A 114 0.55 8.66 4.47
N ALA A 115 0.83 8.53 5.76
CA ALA A 115 0.74 9.61 6.72
C ALA A 115 1.92 9.54 7.69
N LEU A 116 2.47 10.71 8.06
CA LEU A 116 3.43 10.82 9.15
C LEU A 116 2.70 11.26 10.42
N GLY A 117 3.00 10.59 11.53
CA GLY A 117 2.51 11.01 12.83
C GLY A 117 3.57 10.89 13.91
N TYR A 118 3.37 11.60 15.02
CA TYR A 118 4.32 11.64 16.13
C TYR A 118 3.81 10.82 17.33
N ASN A 119 4.67 10.00 17.94
CA ASN A 119 4.30 9.19 19.10
C ASN A 119 4.76 9.76 20.45
N GLY A 120 5.25 11.00 20.48
CA GLY A 120 5.85 11.62 21.68
C GLY A 120 7.38 11.46 21.77
N VAL A 121 8.01 10.62 20.95
CA VAL A 121 9.47 10.41 20.95
C VAL A 121 10.05 10.61 19.55
N TYR A 122 9.52 9.92 18.54
CA TYR A 122 9.97 9.98 17.14
C TYR A 122 8.78 9.96 16.18
N ASN A 123 9.00 10.42 14.95
CA ASN A 123 8.02 10.30 13.88
C ASN A 123 7.86 8.82 13.46
N ARG A 124 6.64 8.47 13.08
CA ARG A 124 6.27 7.16 12.54
C ARG A 124 5.58 7.35 11.21
N LEU A 125 5.92 6.49 10.26
CA LEU A 125 5.23 6.39 8.99
C LEU A 125 4.11 5.35 9.13
N TYR A 126 2.90 5.79 8.81
CA TYR A 126 1.72 4.98 8.73
C TYR A 126 1.42 4.75 7.25
N THR A 127 1.46 3.50 6.82
CA THR A 127 1.10 3.09 5.47
C THR A 127 -0.13 2.20 5.56
N LEU A 128 -1.28 2.70 5.12
CA LEU A 128 -2.50 1.91 4.99
C LEU A 128 -2.64 1.49 3.53
N THR A 129 -2.67 0.19 3.26
CA THR A 129 -2.85 -0.37 1.92
C THR A 129 -4.12 -1.20 1.89
N GLY A 130 -5.11 -0.75 1.13
CA GLY A 130 -6.25 -1.57 0.73
C GLY A 130 -5.95 -2.28 -0.57
N GLN A 131 -6.31 -3.56 -0.66
CA GLN A 131 -6.22 -4.32 -1.90
C GLN A 131 -7.51 -5.11 -2.15
N SER A 132 -7.84 -5.28 -3.42
CA SER A 132 -8.84 -6.23 -3.91
C SER A 132 -8.36 -6.86 -5.22
N LEU A 133 -8.95 -7.98 -5.63
CA LEU A 133 -8.90 -8.38 -7.03
C LEU A 133 -9.58 -7.31 -7.89
N GLU A 134 -9.10 -7.12 -9.12
CA GLU A 134 -9.67 -6.13 -10.04
C GLU A 134 -11.15 -6.44 -10.35
N GLU A 135 -11.50 -7.72 -10.48
CA GLU A 135 -12.86 -8.19 -10.74
C GLU A 135 -13.82 -7.94 -9.56
N GLU A 136 -13.31 -7.95 -8.32
CA GLU A 136 -14.08 -7.69 -7.11
C GLU A 136 -14.07 -6.22 -6.70
N ARG A 137 -13.29 -5.38 -7.39
CA ARG A 137 -13.15 -3.95 -7.09
C ARG A 137 -14.51 -3.24 -6.94
N PRO A 138 -15.48 -3.38 -7.86
CA PRO A 138 -16.76 -2.69 -7.73
C PRO A 138 -17.55 -3.02 -6.46
N ARG A 139 -17.27 -4.18 -5.84
CA ARG A 139 -17.93 -4.63 -4.61
C ARG A 139 -17.31 -4.04 -3.34
N TYR A 140 -15.99 -3.83 -3.32
CA TYR A 140 -15.25 -3.48 -2.11
C TYR A 140 -14.59 -2.09 -2.15
N GLU A 141 -14.48 -1.47 -3.33
CA GLU A 141 -13.81 -0.18 -3.55
C GLU A 141 -14.32 0.91 -2.61
N GLU A 142 -15.64 1.07 -2.50
CA GLU A 142 -16.22 2.09 -1.63
C GLU A 142 -15.81 1.89 -0.16
N ALA A 143 -15.86 0.66 0.34
CA ALA A 143 -15.48 0.34 1.71
C ALA A 143 -13.98 0.55 1.96
N ILE A 144 -13.13 0.12 1.01
CA ILE A 144 -11.68 0.30 1.09
C ILE A 144 -11.33 1.80 1.08
N LEU A 145 -11.91 2.58 0.17
CA LEU A 145 -11.69 4.02 0.08
C LEU A 145 -12.21 4.75 1.33
N ALA A 146 -13.35 4.33 1.89
CA ALA A 146 -13.86 4.88 3.14
C ALA A 146 -12.88 4.65 4.30
N MET A 147 -12.36 3.43 4.44
CA MET A 147 -11.33 3.11 5.44
C MET A 147 -10.06 3.95 5.22
N ALA A 148 -9.58 4.02 3.97
CA ALA A 148 -8.41 4.79 3.60
C ALA A 148 -8.54 6.28 3.93
N ARG A 149 -9.69 6.89 3.62
CA ARG A 149 -9.99 8.29 3.92
C ARG A 149 -10.15 8.55 5.41
N SER A 150 -10.66 7.58 6.17
CA SER A 150 -10.85 7.67 7.62
C SER A 150 -9.55 7.61 8.43
N LEU A 151 -8.42 7.23 7.83
CA LEU A 151 -7.14 7.14 8.51
C LEU A 151 -6.78 8.49 9.15
N SER A 152 -6.70 8.54 10.48
CA SER A 152 -6.23 9.69 11.23
C SER A 152 -5.00 9.29 12.04
N VAL A 153 -3.98 10.13 12.02
CA VAL A 153 -2.73 9.92 12.76
C VAL A 153 -2.48 11.11 13.69
N PRO A 154 -1.82 10.90 14.84
CA PRO A 154 -1.40 12.00 15.69
C PRO A 154 -0.54 12.99 14.89
N PRO A 155 -0.69 14.31 15.09
CA PRO A 155 0.04 15.31 14.30
C PRO A 155 1.56 15.08 14.40
N ALA A 156 2.26 15.17 13.28
CA ALA A 156 3.71 15.06 13.24
C ALA A 156 4.37 16.26 13.97
N ARG A 157 5.57 16.07 14.52
CA ARG A 157 6.36 17.16 15.08
C ARG A 157 6.94 17.98 13.93
N THR A 158 6.52 19.24 13.81
CA THR A 158 7.09 20.26 12.92
C THR A 158 8.51 20.62 13.32
#